data_AF-A0A811Q4I8-F1
#
_entry.id   AF-A0A811Q4I8-F1
#
_cell.length_a   1.000
_cell.length_b   1.000
_cell.length_c   1.000
_cell.angle_alpha   90.00
_cell.angle_beta   90.00
_cell.angle_gamma   90.00
#
_symmetry.space_group_name_H-M   'P 1'
#
loop_
_entity.id
_entity.type
_entity.pdbx_description
1 polymer ?
#
loop_
_entity_poly.entity_id
_entity_poly.type
_entity_poly.pdbx_seq_one_letter_code
_entity_poly.pdbx_strand_id
1 'polypeptide(L)' 'MQINSDRPDVAIEVVQDGTNVAPGYNAYSVRVYFDAGNASGPVLYTPVVG' A
#
# COMPACT_ATOMS: atom_id res chain seq x y z
N MET A 1 -10.67 7.65 0.00
CA MET A 1 -9.24 7.29 -0.01
C MET A 1 -8.55 8.16 -1.05
N GLN A 2 -7.48 8.86 -0.70
CA GLN A 2 -6.83 9.85 -1.57
C GLN A 2 -6.19 9.23 -2.82
N ILE A 3 -5.56 8.05 -2.70
CA ILE A 3 -4.86 7.37 -3.81
C ILE A 3 -5.79 7.13 -5.02
N ASN A 4 -7.03 6.68 -4.79
CA ASN A 4 -8.01 6.48 -5.87
C ASN A 4 -8.36 7.76 -6.65
N SER A 5 -8.29 8.92 -5.97
CA SER A 5 -8.57 10.21 -6.60
C SER A 5 -7.37 10.71 -7.40
N ASP A 6 -6.16 10.52 -6.86
CA ASP A 6 -4.92 11.03 -7.47
C ASP A 6 -4.42 10.15 -8.61
N ARG A 7 -4.61 8.83 -8.49
CA ARG A 7 -4.18 7.80 -9.44
C ARG A 7 -5.31 6.78 -9.64
N PRO A 8 -6.35 7.10 -10.42
CA PRO A 8 -7.42 6.15 -10.71
C PRO A 8 -6.96 4.96 -11.58
N ASP A 9 -5.74 5.02 -12.11
CA ASP A 9 -5.12 4.05 -13.00
C ASP A 9 -4.27 2.98 -12.30
N VAL A 10 -4.09 3.08 -10.97
CA VAL A 10 -3.31 2.09 -10.20
C VAL A 10 -4.22 1.19 -9.35
N ALA A 11 -3.82 -0.06 -9.20
CA ALA A 11 -4.37 -0.95 -8.19
C ALA A 11 -3.80 -0.60 -6.80
N ILE A 12 -4.61 -0.75 -5.76
CA ILE A 12 -4.15 -0.61 -4.38
C ILE A 12 -4.00 -1.98 -3.76
N GLU A 13 -2.81 -2.25 -3.27
CA GLU A 13 -2.46 -3.47 -2.55
C GLU A 13 -2.30 -3.12 -1.06
N VAL A 14 -3.24 -3.56 -0.23
CA VAL A 14 -3.16 -3.35 1.22
C VAL A 14 -2.47 -4.55 1.86
N VAL A 15 -1.36 -4.29 2.53
CA VAL A 15 -0.44 -5.33 3.02
C VAL A 15 -0.10 -5.07 4.49
N GLN A 16 -0.08 -6.11 5.30
CA GLN A 16 0.39 -5.98 6.68
C GLN A 16 1.89 -5.67 6.70
N ASP A 17 2.32 -4.73 7.54
CA ASP A 17 3.74 -4.44 7.73
C ASP A 17 4.56 -5.68 8.12
N GLY A 18 5.76 -5.81 7.54
CA GLY A 18 6.62 -6.99 7.68
C GLY A 18 6.24 -8.20 6.82
N THR A 19 5.13 -8.15 6.07
CA THR A 19 4.80 -9.21 5.09
C THR A 19 5.84 -9.25 3.97
N ASN A 20 6.34 -10.45 3.66
CA ASN A 20 7.23 -10.63 2.53
C ASN A 20 6.45 -10.49 1.22
N VAL A 21 6.73 -9.43 0.47
CA VAL A 21 6.14 -9.17 -0.84
C VAL A 21 7.13 -9.58 -1.93
N ALA A 22 6.60 -10.02 -3.08
CA ALA A 22 7.45 -10.35 -4.22
C ALA A 22 8.28 -9.10 -4.62
N PRO A 23 9.60 -9.25 -4.80
CA PRO A 23 10.43 -8.14 -5.25
C PRO A 23 10.08 -7.81 -6.70
N GLY A 24 10.11 -6.52 -7.04
CA GLY A 24 9.79 -6.03 -8.37
C GLY A 24 9.02 -4.72 -8.31
N TYR A 25 9.22 -3.90 -9.33
CA TYR A 25 8.49 -2.65 -9.52
C TYR A 25 7.31 -2.87 -10.46
N ASN A 26 6.12 -2.47 -10.03
CA ASN A 26 4.92 -2.39 -10.86
C ASN A 26 4.37 -0.95 -10.86
N ALA A 27 4.47 -0.29 -12.01
CA ALA A 27 3.99 1.09 -12.19
C ALA A 27 2.47 1.26 -12.04
N TYR A 28 1.74 0.15 -12.05
CA TYR A 28 0.27 0.09 -11.96
C TYR A 28 -0.21 -0.38 -10.59
N SER A 29 0.66 -0.46 -9.57
CA SER A 29 0.26 -0.73 -8.19
C SER A 29 0.80 0.30 -7.22
N VAL A 30 0.06 0.52 -6.14
CA VAL A 30 0.52 1.21 -4.94
C VAL A 30 0.33 0.26 -3.76
N ARG A 31 1.43 -0.05 -3.06
CA ARG A 31 1.38 -0.83 -1.83
C ARG A 31 1.19 0.08 -0.62
N VAL A 32 0.20 -0.25 0.19
CA VAL A 32 -0.13 0.43 1.45
C VAL A 32 0.15 -0.53 2.59
N TYR A 33 1.16 -0.22 3.39
CA TYR A 33 1.52 -1.03 4.55
C TYR A 33 0.83 -0.51 5.80
N PHE A 34 0.09 -1.38 6.48
CA PHE A 34 -0.63 -1.04 7.71
C PHE A 34 -0.14 -1.86 8.91
N ASP A 35 -0.29 -1.27 10.09
CA ASP A 35 -0.03 -1.96 11.35
C ASP A 35 -1.21 -2.86 11.73
N ALA A 36 -1.07 -4.16 11.52
CA ALA A 36 -2.08 -5.15 11.91
C ALA A 36 -2.12 -5.43 13.42
N GLY A 37 -1.10 -5.01 14.19
CA GLY A 37 -1.07 -5.11 15.65
C GLY A 37 -1.87 -4.00 16.34
N ASN A 38 -2.24 -2.95 15.60
CA ASN A 38 -3.06 -1.86 16.09
C ASN A 38 -4.50 -1.99 15.55
N ALA A 39 -5.49 -1.95 16.45
CA ALA A 39 -6.89 -2.12 16.11
C ALA A 39 -7.44 -1.10 15.10
N SER A 40 -6.81 0.07 14.97
CA SER A 40 -7.18 1.09 13.99
C SER A 40 -6.54 0.87 12.61
N GLY A 41 -5.59 -0.05 12.48
CA GLY A 41 -4.89 -0.35 11.22
C GLY A 41 -4.23 0.88 10.55
N PRO A 42 -3.47 1.72 11.28
CA PRO A 42 -2.87 2.91 10.70
C PRO A 42 -1.86 2.54 9.62
N VAL A 43 -1.75 3.40 8.60
CA VAL A 43 -0.72 3.30 7.57
C VAL A 43 0.62 3.72 8.16
N LEU A 44 1.65 2.87 8.03
CA LEU A 44 2.94 3.09 8.68
C LEU A 44 3.94 3.88 7.81
N TYR A 45 3.83 3.77 6.49
CA TYR A 45 4.75 4.43 5.55
C TYR A 45 4.00 5.22 4.50
N THR A 46 4.67 6.23 3.93
CA THR A 46 4.18 6.93 2.75
C THR A 46 3.97 5.92 1.61
N PRO A 47 2.74 5.75 1.09
CA PRO A 47 2.49 4.85 -0.03
C PRO A 47 3.24 5.33 -1.27
N VAL A 48 3.87 4.39 -1.98
CA VAL A 48 4.61 4.65 -3.21
C VAL A 48 4.11 3.74 -4.32
N VAL A 49 4.21 4.22 -5.55
CA VAL A 49 3.96 3.40 -6.75
C VAL A 49 5.11 2.40 -6.90
N GLY A 50 4.79 1.13 -7.11
CA GLY A 50 5.76 0.04 -7.28
C GLY A 50 5.25 -1.34 -6.88
#